data_AF-A0A090I154-F1
#
_entry.id   AF-A0A090I154-F1
#
_cell.length_a   1.000
_cell.length_b   1.000
_cell.length_c   1.000
_cell.angle_alpha   90.00
_cell.angle_beta   90.00
_cell.angle_gamma   90.00
#
_symmetry.space_group_name_H-M   'P 1'
#
loop_
_entity.id
_entity.type
_entity.pdbx_description
1 polymer ?
#
loop_
_entity_poly.entity_id
_entity_poly.type
_entity_poly.pdbx_seq_one_letter_code
_entity_poly.pdbx_strand_id
1 'polypeptide(L)'
;MNLKKESKETYEIIEKSLEPVKKYMHSHGGDIFIRDISQNKIEVELSGACAFCQGGAEEIKELIKNNLKDEIKNNYEIEVVSYISSDLLAQAKKILNK
;
A
#
# COMPACT_ATOMS: atom_id res chain seq x y z
N MET A 1 -4.31 17.12 22.99
CA MET A 1 -4.65 16.04 22.02
C MET A 1 -4.12 16.48 20.65
N ASN A 2 -2.85 16.20 20.36
CA ASN A 2 -2.11 16.84 19.26
C ASN A 2 -1.44 15.77 18.39
N LEU A 3 -2.21 15.17 17.49
CA LEU A 3 -1.74 14.13 16.56
C LEU A 3 -2.11 14.43 15.10
N LYS A 4 -2.50 15.65 14.74
CA LYS A 4 -3.08 15.95 13.40
C LYS A 4 -2.23 16.83 12.47
N LYS A 5 -1.04 17.30 12.89
CA LYS A 5 -0.25 18.25 12.07
C LYS A 5 0.94 17.63 11.34
N GLU A 6 1.62 16.63 11.90
CA GLU A 6 2.76 15.96 11.23
C GLU A 6 2.31 15.12 10.02
N SER A 7 1.10 14.58 10.04
CA SER A 7 0.64 13.62 9.03
C SER A 7 0.36 14.26 7.65
N LYS A 8 0.15 15.58 7.56
CA LYS A 8 -0.43 16.19 6.37
C LYS A 8 0.60 16.45 5.26
N GLU A 9 1.76 17.03 5.60
CA GLU A 9 2.84 17.25 4.62
C GLU A 9 3.42 15.93 4.11
N THR A 10 3.66 14.98 5.01
CA THR A 10 4.17 13.65 4.64
C THR A 10 3.16 12.89 3.77
N TYR A 11 1.86 12.95 4.10
CA TYR A 11 0.82 12.33 3.26
C TYR A 11 0.78 12.93 1.86
N GLU A 12 0.89 14.26 1.72
CA GLU A 12 0.84 14.93 0.42
C GLU A 12 2.04 14.58 -0.47
N ILE A 13 3.24 14.47 0.12
CA ILE A 13 4.45 14.00 -0.56
C ILE A 13 4.29 12.54 -0.99
N ILE A 14 3.83 11.68 -0.07
CA ILE A 14 3.61 10.26 -0.36
C ILE A 14 2.56 10.09 -1.47
N GLU A 15 1.46 10.83 -1.42
CA GLU A 15 0.39 10.77 -2.41
C GLU A 15 0.88 11.19 -3.81
N LYS A 16 1.67 12.26 -3.90
CA LYS A 16 2.31 12.70 -5.16
C LYS A 16 3.31 11.68 -5.69
N SER A 17 4.17 11.16 -4.83
CA SER A 17 5.11 10.08 -5.17
C SER A 17 4.40 8.82 -5.68
N LEU A 18 3.15 8.59 -5.26
CA LEU A 18 2.31 7.46 -5.68
C LEU A 18 1.48 7.73 -6.95
N GLU A 19 1.30 8.97 -7.41
CA GLU A 19 0.57 9.27 -8.65
C GLU A 19 1.03 8.50 -9.89
N PRO A 20 2.35 8.38 -10.21
CA PRO A 20 2.79 7.59 -11.36
C PRO A 20 2.47 6.11 -11.19
N VAL A 21 2.58 5.59 -9.95
CA VAL A 21 2.23 4.21 -9.61
C VAL A 21 0.73 3.97 -9.79
N LYS A 22 -0.12 4.90 -9.32
CA LYS A 22 -1.58 4.84 -9.53
C LYS A 22 -1.93 4.79 -11.01
N LYS A 23 -1.36 5.67 -11.84
CA LYS A 23 -1.59 5.65 -13.30
C LYS A 23 -1.18 4.33 -13.93
N TYR A 24 -0.02 3.81 -13.55
CA TYR A 24 0.45 2.51 -14.00
C TYR A 24 -0.55 1.41 -13.59
N MET A 25 -0.90 1.31 -12.32
CA MET A 25 -1.85 0.31 -11.83
C MET A 25 -3.23 0.43 -12.50
N HIS A 26 -3.74 1.64 -12.68
CA HIS A 26 -5.02 1.88 -13.32
C HIS A 26 -5.02 1.43 -14.79
N SER A 27 -3.90 1.62 -15.51
CA SER A 27 -3.73 1.08 -16.86
C SER A 27 -3.67 -0.45 -16.91
N HIS A 28 -3.31 -1.10 -15.81
CA HIS A 28 -3.24 -2.55 -15.66
C HIS A 28 -4.50 -3.17 -15.00
N GLY A 29 -5.56 -2.37 -14.82
CA GLY A 29 -6.83 -2.82 -14.24
C GLY A 29 -6.78 -3.03 -12.72
N GLY A 30 -5.92 -2.30 -12.04
CA GLY A 30 -5.80 -2.28 -10.59
C GLY A 30 -5.74 -0.87 -10.03
N ASP A 31 -5.57 -0.77 -8.71
CA ASP A 31 -5.46 0.52 -8.02
C ASP A 31 -4.62 0.38 -6.75
N ILE A 32 -4.21 1.50 -6.16
CA ILE A 32 -3.41 1.53 -4.93
C ILE A 32 -3.95 2.56 -3.95
N PHE A 33 -4.23 2.09 -2.74
CA PHE A 33 -4.80 2.89 -1.66
C PHE A 33 -3.84 2.94 -0.48
N ILE A 34 -3.58 4.14 0.03
CA ILE A 34 -2.87 4.31 1.30
C ILE A 34 -3.86 3.99 2.42
N ARG A 35 -3.54 2.99 3.25
CA ARG A 35 -4.37 2.59 4.39
C ARG A 35 -3.95 3.29 5.67
N ASP A 36 -2.65 3.32 5.94
CA ASP A 36 -2.11 3.98 7.12
C ASP A 36 -0.70 4.52 6.84
N ILE A 37 -0.36 5.64 7.49
CA ILE A 37 0.99 6.17 7.51
C ILE A 37 1.34 6.39 8.98
N SER A 38 2.18 5.51 9.48
CA SER A 38 2.80 5.59 10.80
C SER A 38 4.24 6.08 10.66
N GLN A 39 4.82 6.61 11.75
CA GLN A 39 6.08 7.39 11.76
C GLN A 39 7.21 6.85 10.86
N ASN A 40 7.35 5.52 10.72
CA ASN A 40 8.31 4.88 9.84
C ASN A 40 7.73 3.75 8.97
N LYS A 41 6.41 3.59 8.92
CA LYS A 41 5.74 2.49 8.19
C LYS A 41 4.54 3.01 7.39
N ILE A 42 4.46 2.63 6.13
CA ILE A 42 3.38 2.98 5.22
C ILE A 42 2.69 1.69 4.81
N GLU A 43 1.40 1.60 5.13
CA GLU A 43 0.54 0.50 4.72
C GLU A 43 -0.22 0.89 3.45
N VAL A 44 -0.01 0.12 2.40
CA VAL A 44 -0.72 0.29 1.12
C VAL A 44 -1.50 -0.96 0.79
N GLU A 45 -2.71 -0.76 0.26
CA GLU A 45 -3.53 -1.82 -0.28
C GLU A 45 -3.48 -1.75 -1.80
N LEU A 46 -3.17 -2.89 -2.41
CA LEU A 46 -3.24 -3.07 -3.86
C LEU A 46 -4.57 -3.71 -4.22
N SER A 47 -5.21 -3.18 -5.25
CA SER A 47 -6.43 -3.74 -5.85
C SER A 47 -6.16 -4.17 -7.30
N GLY A 48 -6.98 -5.11 -7.79
CA GLY A 48 -6.92 -5.63 -9.16
C GLY A 48 -5.86 -6.72 -9.40
N ALA A 49 -5.51 -6.94 -10.66
CA ALA A 49 -4.71 -8.09 -11.10
C ALA A 49 -3.29 -8.12 -10.48
N CYS A 50 -2.69 -6.95 -10.23
CA CYS A 50 -1.37 -6.83 -9.62
C CYS A 50 -1.34 -7.31 -8.16
N ALA A 51 -2.45 -7.24 -7.42
CA ALA A 51 -2.53 -7.71 -6.04
C ALA A 51 -2.36 -9.24 -5.92
N PHE A 52 -2.60 -9.97 -7.01
CA PHE A 52 -2.53 -11.43 -7.08
C PHE A 52 -1.30 -11.94 -7.85
N CYS A 53 -0.47 -11.05 -8.38
CA CYS A 53 0.74 -11.44 -9.09
C CYS A 53 1.88 -11.63 -8.08
N GLN A 54 2.38 -12.86 -7.96
CA GLN A 54 3.40 -13.25 -6.98
C GLN A 54 4.71 -12.45 -7.09
N GLY A 55 5.00 -11.81 -8.25
CA GLY A 55 6.12 -10.88 -8.42
C GLY A 55 5.75 -9.39 -8.35
N GLY A 56 4.47 -9.03 -8.55
CA GLY A 56 4.06 -7.62 -8.67
C GLY A 56 4.07 -6.87 -7.35
N ALA A 57 3.79 -7.54 -6.23
CA ALA A 57 3.76 -6.89 -4.92
C ALA A 57 5.15 -6.42 -4.46
N GLU A 58 6.20 -7.20 -4.72
CA GLU A 58 7.59 -6.82 -4.36
C GLU A 58 8.09 -5.68 -5.24
N GLU A 59 7.83 -5.74 -6.55
CA GLU A 59 8.22 -4.70 -7.51
C GLU A 59 7.54 -3.36 -7.19
N ILE A 60 6.24 -3.37 -6.84
CA ILE A 60 5.51 -2.19 -6.40
C ILE A 60 6.09 -1.64 -5.09
N LYS A 61 6.40 -2.50 -4.10
CA LYS A 61 7.04 -2.06 -2.85
C LYS A 61 8.35 -1.35 -3.14
N GLU A 62 9.21 -1.94 -3.95
CA GLU A 62 10.51 -1.38 -4.30
C GLU A 62 10.38 -0.07 -5.08
N LEU A 63 9.43 0.00 -6.02
CA LEU A 63 9.12 1.21 -6.77
C LEU A 63 8.70 2.36 -5.83
N ILE A 64 7.79 2.11 -4.90
CA ILE A 64 7.34 3.11 -3.93
C ILE A 64 8.50 3.50 -3.00
N LYS A 65 9.33 2.53 -2.58
CA LYS A 65 10.50 2.79 -1.72
C LYS A 65 11.49 3.70 -2.41
N ASN A 66 11.79 3.47 -3.69
CA ASN A 66 12.68 4.32 -4.46
C ASN A 66 12.10 5.73 -4.63
N ASN A 67 10.83 5.87 -5.01
CA ASN A 67 10.20 7.19 -5.15
C ASN A 67 10.23 7.98 -3.82
N LEU A 68 9.89 7.33 -2.71
CA LEU A 68 9.89 7.97 -1.39
C LEU A 68 11.29 8.27 -0.86
N LYS A 69 12.29 7.45 -1.20
CA LYS A 69 13.67 7.67 -0.79
C LYS A 69 14.27 8.90 -1.45
N ASP A 70 13.84 9.23 -2.67
CA ASP A 70 14.22 10.45 -3.38
C ASP A 70 13.56 11.70 -2.77
N GLU A 71 12.30 11.62 -2.34
CA GLU A 71 11.60 12.78 -1.75
C GLU A 71 11.83 12.96 -0.24
N ILE A 72 12.08 11.87 0.50
CA ILE A 72 12.15 11.90 1.96
C ILE A 72 13.40 11.14 2.43
N LYS A 73 14.30 11.84 3.15
CA LYS A 73 15.51 11.26 3.75
C LYS A 73 15.25 10.19 4.82
N ASN A 74 13.99 9.98 5.20
CA ASN A 74 13.62 9.06 6.26
C ASN A 74 13.35 7.65 5.70
N ASN A 75 13.79 6.62 6.42
CA ASN A 75 13.78 5.25 5.92
C ASN A 75 12.45 4.57 6.20
N TYR A 76 11.42 4.85 5.39
CA TYR A 76 10.10 4.24 5.54
C TYR A 76 10.10 2.76 5.13
N GLU A 77 9.39 1.96 5.92
CA GLU A 77 9.04 0.58 5.60
C GLU A 77 7.68 0.55 4.90
N ILE A 78 7.59 -0.18 3.79
CA ILE A 78 6.37 -0.26 2.98
C ILE A 78 5.82 -1.65 3.11
N GLU A 79 4.60 -1.74 3.62
CA GLU A 79 3.88 -2.99 3.76
C GLU A 79 2.67 -2.99 2.83
N VAL A 80 2.63 -3.98 1.96
CA VAL A 80 1.46 -4.23 1.11
C VAL A 80 0.54 -5.14 1.91
N VAL A 81 -0.60 -4.59 2.32
CA VAL A 81 -1.64 -5.32 3.04
C VAL A 81 -2.71 -5.75 2.04
N SER A 82 -2.91 -7.06 1.91
CA SER A 82 -4.06 -7.61 1.19
C SER A 82 -5.22 -7.73 2.19
N TYR A 83 -6.16 -6.79 2.14
CA TYR A 83 -7.30 -6.82 3.04
C TYR A 83 -8.32 -7.85 2.54
N ILE A 84 -8.17 -9.09 2.99
CA ILE A 84 -9.21 -10.09 2.80
C ILE A 84 -10.27 -9.85 3.88
N SER A 85 -11.50 -9.59 3.48
CA SER A 85 -12.61 -9.37 4.41
C SER A 85 -12.73 -10.50 5.42
N SER A 86 -13.01 -10.15 6.67
CA SER A 86 -13.14 -11.12 7.77
C SER A 86 -14.19 -12.21 7.48
N ASP A 87 -15.22 -11.85 6.70
CA ASP A 87 -16.23 -12.78 6.21
C ASP A 87 -15.65 -13.86 5.27
N LEU A 88 -14.81 -13.47 4.30
CA LEU A 88 -14.10 -14.40 3.42
C LEU A 88 -13.16 -15.31 4.20
N LEU A 89 -12.43 -14.78 5.19
CA LEU A 89 -11.61 -15.61 6.09
C LEU A 89 -12.46 -16.61 6.88
N ALA A 90 -13.62 -16.18 7.39
CA ALA A 90 -14.52 -17.05 8.14
C ALA A 90 -15.08 -18.17 7.27
N GLN A 91 -15.40 -17.88 6.00
CA GLN A 91 -15.84 -18.88 5.03
C GLN A 91 -14.72 -19.87 4.68
N ALA A 92 -13.50 -19.40 4.39
CA ALA A 92 -12.35 -20.26 4.10
C ALA A 92 -12.01 -21.20 5.28
N LYS A 93 -12.05 -20.67 6.51
CA LYS A 93 -11.80 -21.46 7.73
C LYS A 93 -12.82 -22.59 7.92
N LYS A 94 -14.09 -22.37 7.55
CA LYS A 94 -15.13 -23.42 7.57
C LYS A 94 -14.88 -24.53 6.54
N ILE A 95 -14.28 -24.20 5.39
CA ILE A 95 -13.97 -25.19 4.34
C ILE A 95 -12.75 -26.04 4.72
N LEU A 96 -11.71 -25.41 5.27
CA LEU A 96 -10.45 -26.06 5.65
C LEU A 96 -10.55 -26.93 6.91
N ASN A 97 -11.49 -26.62 7.81
CA ASN A 97 -11.67 -27.34 9.06
C ASN A 97 -12.72 -28.47 8.94
N LYS A 98 -12.78 -29.11 7.76
CA LYS A 98 -13.70 -30.20 7.44
C LYS A 98 -13.00 -31.55 7.44
#